data_AF-A0A956XQK6-F1
#
_entry.id   AF-A0A956XQK6-F1
#
_cell.length_a   1.000
_cell.length_b   1.000
_cell.length_c   1.000
_cell.angle_alpha   90.00
_cell.angle_beta   90.00
_cell.angle_gamma   90.00
#
_symmetry.space_group_name_H-M   'P 1'
#
loop_
_entity.id
_entity.type
_entity.pdbx_description
1 polymer ?
#
loop_
_entity_poly.entity_id
_entity_poly.type
_entity_poly.pdbx_seq_one_letter_code
_entity_poly.pdbx_strand_id
1 'polypeptide(L)'
;MLNHDAAPTPYDEQDPDWSLMRAMADGDVRALNEIYARYGPMLLGFLSARAGNQQLAEELLQDVMLAVWDNAAKFEGRSKVKTWLLVIARNRAINAHRRRQIPVIDINDAFGLSSDDTSPMDAAIRGDVQDAVRDALQELPEAQREVLVLVFYHQLTGPEVAEVLDISVGTVKSRLHRAKEALKGILSQRGQVL
;
A
#
# COMPACT_ATOMS: atom_id res chain seq x y z
N MET A 1 -19.38 -21.08 12.45
CA MET A 1 -18.79 -21.98 11.44
C MET A 1 -19.08 -21.35 10.08
N LEU A 2 -18.18 -20.46 9.61
CA LEU A 2 -18.31 -19.79 8.33
C LEU A 2 -17.23 -20.37 7.42
N ASN A 3 -17.65 -21.14 6.42
CA ASN A 3 -16.78 -21.68 5.36
C ASN A 3 -16.11 -20.51 4.64
N HIS A 4 -14.77 -20.49 4.68
CA HIS A 4 -13.93 -19.56 3.91
C HIS A 4 -13.21 -20.30 2.76
N ASP A 5 -13.81 -21.37 2.25
CA ASP A 5 -13.25 -22.25 1.21
C ASP A 5 -13.80 -21.95 -0.20
N ALA A 6 -14.06 -20.69 -0.51
CA ALA A 6 -14.10 -20.28 -1.90
C ALA A 6 -12.67 -19.86 -2.27
N ALA A 7 -11.92 -20.74 -2.94
CA ALA A 7 -10.66 -20.36 -3.56
C ALA A 7 -10.89 -19.06 -4.36
N PRO A 8 -10.11 -17.99 -4.15
CA PRO A 8 -10.30 -16.76 -4.90
C PRO A 8 -10.21 -17.10 -6.39
N THR A 9 -11.15 -16.57 -7.17
CA THR A 9 -11.13 -16.66 -8.64
C THR A 9 -9.71 -16.31 -9.08
N PRO A 10 -9.06 -17.14 -9.91
CA PRO A 10 -7.72 -16.82 -10.39
C PRO A 10 -7.74 -15.42 -11.03
N TYR A 11 -6.86 -14.54 -10.54
CA TYR A 11 -6.62 -13.24 -11.16
C TYR A 11 -5.70 -13.37 -12.38
N ASP A 12 -4.89 -14.43 -12.36
CA ASP A 12 -4.01 -15.02 -13.38
C ASP A 12 -3.88 -14.29 -14.72
N GLU A 13 -4.75 -14.51 -15.72
CA GLU A 13 -4.46 -14.03 -17.09
C GLU A 13 -4.95 -12.62 -17.39
N GLN A 14 -5.79 -12.05 -16.53
CA GLN A 14 -6.36 -10.71 -16.73
C GLN A 14 -5.52 -9.60 -16.10
N ASP A 15 -4.58 -9.96 -15.23
CA ASP A 15 -3.63 -9.00 -14.68
C ASP A 15 -2.64 -8.60 -15.79
N PRO A 16 -2.54 -7.29 -16.15
CA PRO A 16 -1.66 -6.83 -17.21
C PRO A 16 -0.18 -7.10 -16.93
N ASP A 17 0.19 -7.40 -15.68
CA ASP A 17 1.56 -7.70 -15.26
C ASP A 17 1.88 -9.19 -15.17
N TRP A 18 0.92 -10.08 -15.46
CA TRP A 18 1.13 -11.53 -15.44
C TRP A 18 2.31 -11.97 -16.31
N SER A 19 2.39 -11.43 -17.53
CA SER A 19 3.45 -11.75 -18.48
C SER A 19 4.83 -11.31 -17.99
N LEU A 20 4.92 -10.20 -17.25
CA LEU A 20 6.17 -9.74 -16.64
C LEU A 20 6.62 -10.69 -15.53
N MET A 21 5.69 -11.21 -14.72
CA MET A 21 6.00 -12.22 -13.70
C MET A 21 6.54 -13.51 -14.32
N ARG A 22 5.95 -13.96 -15.43
CA ARG A 22 6.44 -15.13 -16.19
C ARG A 22 7.81 -14.88 -16.81
N ALA A 23 8.02 -13.73 -17.43
CA ALA A 23 9.30 -13.36 -18.02
C ALA A 23 10.42 -13.29 -16.96
N MET A 24 10.15 -12.72 -15.78
CA MET A 24 11.10 -12.75 -14.65
C MET A 24 11.40 -14.18 -14.19
N ALA A 25 10.39 -15.05 -14.12
CA ALA A 25 10.59 -16.46 -13.76
C ALA A 25 11.52 -17.20 -14.74
N ASP A 26 11.51 -16.78 -16.01
CA ASP A 26 12.38 -17.30 -17.07
C ASP A 26 13.75 -16.57 -17.14
N GLY A 27 14.00 -15.63 -16.23
CA GLY A 27 15.28 -14.92 -16.10
C GLY A 27 15.40 -13.62 -16.89
N ASP A 28 14.29 -13.05 -17.38
CA ASP A 28 14.32 -11.75 -18.06
C ASP A 28 14.40 -10.58 -17.07
N VAL A 29 15.62 -10.05 -16.91
CA VAL A 29 15.91 -8.88 -16.07
C VAL A 29 15.15 -7.62 -16.54
N ARG A 30 14.77 -7.51 -17.81
CA ARG A 30 14.01 -6.35 -18.31
C ARG A 30 12.62 -6.30 -17.70
N ALA A 31 12.00 -7.46 -17.48
CA ALA A 31 10.71 -7.53 -16.81
C ALA A 31 10.78 -7.04 -15.36
N LEU A 32 11.87 -7.32 -14.65
CA LEU A 32 12.11 -6.78 -13.30
C LEU A 32 12.22 -5.25 -13.31
N ASN A 33 12.94 -4.70 -14.30
CA ASN A 33 13.06 -3.25 -14.45
C ASN A 33 11.70 -2.59 -14.75
N GLU A 34 10.84 -3.25 -15.53
CA GLU A 34 9.49 -2.74 -15.81
C GLU A 34 8.60 -2.78 -14.57
N ILE A 35 8.63 -3.86 -13.80
CA ILE A 35 7.94 -3.94 -12.50
C ILE A 35 8.46 -2.85 -11.55
N TYR A 36 9.78 -2.63 -11.50
CA TYR A 36 10.38 -1.57 -10.69
C TYR A 36 9.91 -0.18 -11.13
N ALA A 37 9.95 0.12 -12.43
CA ALA A 37 9.52 1.42 -12.94
C ALA A 37 8.04 1.69 -12.65
N ARG A 38 7.19 0.65 -12.74
CA ARG A 38 5.74 0.75 -12.55
C ARG A 38 5.33 0.83 -11.08
N TYR A 39 5.96 0.02 -10.22
CA TYR A 39 5.52 -0.17 -8.84
C TYR A 39 6.48 0.39 -7.79
N GLY A 40 7.73 0.68 -8.16
CA GLY A 40 8.78 1.19 -7.27
C GLY A 40 8.35 2.43 -6.49
N PRO A 41 7.84 3.51 -7.13
CA PRO A 41 7.39 4.70 -6.40
C PRO A 41 6.28 4.40 -5.38
N MET A 42 5.31 3.56 -5.75
CA MET A 42 4.21 3.16 -4.88
C MET A 42 4.69 2.32 -3.69
N LEU A 43 5.62 1.37 -3.94
CA LEU A 43 6.21 0.52 -2.90
C LEU A 43 7.13 1.33 -1.98
N LEU A 44 7.92 2.25 -2.52
CA LEU A 44 8.75 3.15 -1.74
C LEU A 44 7.89 3.95 -0.79
N GLY A 45 6.81 4.53 -1.30
CA GLY A 45 5.89 5.27 -0.45
C GLY A 45 5.27 4.39 0.65
N PHE A 46 4.76 3.22 0.28
CA PHE A 46 4.24 2.26 1.26
C PHE A 46 5.28 1.88 2.34
N LEU A 47 6.55 1.72 1.96
CA LEU A 47 7.64 1.38 2.88
C LEU A 47 8.07 2.57 3.75
N SER A 48 8.13 3.78 3.20
CA SER A 48 8.46 5.00 3.94
C SER A 48 7.49 5.25 5.09
N ALA A 49 6.22 4.85 4.95
CA ALA A 49 5.21 5.00 6.01
C ALA A 49 5.49 4.10 7.23
N ARG A 50 6.44 3.19 7.10
CA ARG A 50 6.77 2.14 8.07
C ARG A 50 8.23 2.24 8.51
N ALA A 51 9.15 2.50 7.59
CA ALA A 51 10.60 2.45 7.83
C ALA A 51 11.12 3.50 8.83
N GLY A 52 10.38 4.58 9.11
CA GLY A 52 10.78 5.63 10.05
C GLY A 52 11.91 6.55 9.57
N ASN A 53 12.54 6.25 8.42
CA ASN A 53 13.39 7.15 7.65
C ASN A 53 13.50 6.69 6.18
N GLN A 54 13.88 7.62 5.30
CA GLN A 54 13.99 7.39 3.85
C GLN A 54 15.05 6.34 3.48
N GLN A 55 16.22 6.37 4.13
CA GLN A 55 17.32 5.45 3.83
C GLN A 55 16.89 3.99 4.01
N LEU A 56 16.18 3.69 5.11
CA LEU A 56 15.66 2.35 5.35
C LEU A 56 14.53 1.99 4.39
N ALA A 57 13.69 2.95 3.97
CA ALA A 57 12.66 2.69 2.98
C ALA A 57 13.26 2.24 1.64
N GLU A 58 14.33 2.90 1.20
CA GLU A 58 15.07 2.55 -0.03
C GLU A 58 15.78 1.20 0.09
N GLU A 59 16.41 0.91 1.24
CA GLU A 59 16.97 -0.41 1.55
C GLU A 59 15.89 -1.50 1.44
N LEU A 60 14.73 -1.27 2.04
CA LEU A 60 13.61 -2.22 2.00
C LEU A 60 13.05 -2.39 0.59
N LEU A 61 13.01 -1.32 -0.20
CA LEU A 61 12.54 -1.40 -1.59
C LEU A 61 13.45 -2.33 -2.39
N GLN A 62 14.77 -2.21 -2.24
CA GLN A 62 15.72 -3.11 -2.89
C GLN A 62 15.51 -4.56 -2.45
N ASP A 63 15.35 -4.81 -1.14
CA ASP A 63 15.03 -6.13 -0.60
C ASP A 63 13.70 -6.70 -1.16
N VAL A 64 12.71 -5.84 -1.38
CA VAL A 64 11.44 -6.23 -2.01
C VAL A 64 11.68 -6.66 -3.46
N MET A 65 12.41 -5.88 -4.25
CA MET A 65 12.67 -6.21 -5.65
C MET A 65 13.48 -7.50 -5.80
N LEU A 66 14.48 -7.72 -4.94
CA LEU A 66 15.22 -8.99 -4.88
C LEU A 66 14.29 -10.16 -4.53
N ALA A 67 13.40 -9.97 -3.55
CA ALA A 67 12.42 -10.99 -3.18
C ALA A 67 11.44 -11.30 -4.32
N VAL A 68 11.03 -10.28 -5.08
CA VAL A 68 10.17 -10.42 -6.25
C VAL A 68 10.86 -11.25 -7.32
N TRP A 69 12.12 -10.93 -7.64
CA TRP A 69 12.94 -11.70 -8.58
C TRP A 69 13.06 -13.17 -8.15
N ASP A 70 13.48 -13.42 -6.91
CA ASP A 70 13.72 -14.78 -6.38
C ASP A 70 12.44 -15.63 -6.30
N ASN A 71 11.28 -14.98 -6.21
CA ASN A 71 10.00 -15.66 -6.03
C ASN A 71 9.04 -15.47 -7.22
N ALA A 72 9.48 -14.88 -8.34
CA ALA A 72 8.65 -14.66 -9.52
C ALA A 72 8.04 -15.98 -10.03
N ALA A 73 8.82 -17.06 -10.04
CA ALA A 73 8.36 -18.40 -10.42
C ALA A 73 7.29 -19.00 -9.48
N LYS A 74 7.17 -18.48 -8.25
CA LYS A 74 6.17 -18.92 -7.26
C LYS A 74 4.89 -18.08 -7.31
N PHE A 75 4.83 -17.05 -8.15
CA PHE A 75 3.62 -16.30 -8.34
C PHE A 75 2.64 -17.12 -9.19
N GLU A 76 1.56 -17.56 -8.56
CA GLU A 76 0.56 -18.45 -9.16
C GLU A 76 -0.73 -17.73 -9.57
N GLY A 77 -0.80 -16.40 -9.47
CA GLY A 77 -1.98 -15.64 -9.92
C GLY A 77 -3.19 -15.76 -9.00
N ARG A 78 -2.96 -16.19 -7.76
CA ARG A 78 -3.99 -16.24 -6.71
C ARG A 78 -4.41 -14.85 -6.20
N SER A 79 -3.61 -13.83 -6.51
CA SER A 79 -3.90 -12.41 -6.29
C SER A 79 -3.32 -11.59 -7.45
N LYS A 80 -3.75 -10.32 -7.56
CA LYS A 80 -3.12 -9.38 -8.51
C LYS A 80 -1.64 -9.18 -8.17
N VAL A 81 -0.82 -8.87 -9.18
CA VAL A 81 0.62 -8.59 -8.99
C VAL A 81 0.80 -7.47 -7.98
N LYS A 82 0.05 -6.38 -8.09
CA LYS A 82 0.10 -5.25 -7.14
C LYS A 82 -0.13 -5.70 -5.68
N THR A 83 -1.10 -6.58 -5.44
CA THR A 83 -1.43 -7.10 -4.11
C THR A 83 -0.28 -7.95 -3.57
N TRP A 84 0.24 -8.85 -4.39
CA TRP A 84 1.37 -9.71 -4.04
C TRP A 84 2.65 -8.91 -3.72
N LEU A 85 2.94 -7.85 -4.48
CA LEU A 85 4.05 -6.93 -4.21
C LEU A 85 3.90 -6.23 -2.85
N LEU A 86 2.69 -5.77 -2.51
CA LEU A 86 2.41 -5.14 -1.22
C LEU A 86 2.51 -6.12 -0.04
N VAL A 87 2.13 -7.39 -0.23
CA VAL A 87 2.34 -8.46 0.76
C VAL A 87 3.84 -8.63 1.04
N ILE A 88 4.67 -8.72 -0.01
CA ILE A 88 6.13 -8.84 0.14
C ILE A 88 6.68 -7.61 0.86
N ALA A 89 6.30 -6.41 0.45
CA ALA A 89 6.74 -5.16 1.07
C ALA A 89 6.40 -5.09 2.57
N ARG A 90 5.17 -5.43 2.94
CA ARG A 90 4.78 -5.49 4.35
C ARG A 90 5.62 -6.49 5.13
N ASN A 91 5.84 -7.68 4.59
CA ASN A 91 6.64 -8.70 5.25
C ASN A 91 8.08 -8.24 5.47
N ARG A 92 8.67 -7.50 4.52
CA ARG A 92 10.01 -6.89 4.69
C ARG A 92 10.00 -5.83 5.78
N ALA A 93 9.03 -4.91 5.78
CA ALA A 93 8.90 -3.88 6.80
C ALA A 93 8.74 -4.46 8.22
N ILE A 94 7.85 -5.44 8.42
CA ILE A 94 7.65 -6.10 9.73
C ILE A 94 8.95 -6.77 10.21
N ASN A 95 9.65 -7.46 9.31
CA ASN A 95 10.91 -8.10 9.66
C ASN A 95 11.99 -7.08 10.05
N ALA A 96 12.03 -5.92 9.40
CA ALA A 96 12.95 -4.85 9.74
C ALA A 96 12.65 -4.23 11.12
N HIS A 97 11.38 -3.92 11.41
CA HIS A 97 10.97 -3.44 12.74
C HIS A 97 11.34 -4.41 13.85
N ARG A 98 11.05 -5.71 13.66
CA ARG A 98 11.37 -6.75 14.65
C ARG A 98 12.88 -6.82 14.94
N ARG A 99 13.72 -6.60 13.92
CA ARG A 99 15.19 -6.66 14.06
C ARG A 99 15.79 -5.39 14.68
N ARG A 100 15.20 -4.22 14.43
CA ARG A 100 15.81 -2.92 14.75
C ARG A 100 15.11 -2.14 15.88
N GLN A 101 14.03 -2.67 16.49
CA GLN A 101 13.22 -2.00 17.53
C GLN A 101 12.83 -0.55 17.16
N ILE A 102 12.58 -0.31 15.87
CA ILE A 102 12.34 1.03 15.33
C ILE A 102 10.96 1.53 15.81
N PRO A 103 10.87 2.71 16.46
CA PRO A 103 9.60 3.38 16.69
C PRO A 103 8.92 3.68 15.35
N VAL A 104 7.62 3.46 15.25
CA VAL A 104 6.82 3.90 14.09
C VAL A 104 6.83 5.42 14.08
N ILE A 105 7.40 6.05 13.04
CA ILE A 105 7.56 7.51 12.93
C ILE A 105 6.84 8.04 11.69
N ASP A 106 6.46 9.30 11.82
CA ASP A 106 5.69 10.19 10.95
C ASP A 106 5.77 9.93 9.43
N ILE A 107 4.58 9.92 8.84
CA ILE A 107 4.21 9.37 7.54
C ILE A 107 4.22 10.45 6.44
N ASN A 108 4.60 11.70 6.78
CA ASN A 108 4.56 12.85 5.88
C ASN A 108 5.27 12.64 4.52
N ASP A 109 6.38 11.90 4.49
CA ASP A 109 7.13 11.64 3.24
C ASP A 109 6.65 10.40 2.48
N ALA A 110 5.78 9.60 3.09
CA ALA A 110 5.52 8.25 2.65
C ALA A 110 4.46 8.10 1.58
N PHE A 111 3.51 9.01 1.45
CA PHE A 111 2.42 8.80 0.50
C PHE A 111 2.60 9.52 -0.82
N GLY A 112 3.74 10.19 -1.04
CA GLY A 112 4.05 10.85 -2.31
C GLY A 112 2.85 11.64 -2.82
N LEU A 113 2.10 12.28 -1.91
CA LEU A 113 0.96 13.15 -2.22
C LEU A 113 1.47 14.48 -2.80
N SER A 114 2.57 14.42 -3.55
CA SER A 114 3.06 15.52 -4.34
C SER A 114 2.08 15.71 -5.48
N SER A 115 1.45 16.88 -5.45
CA SER A 115 0.65 17.47 -6.51
C SER A 115 1.27 17.18 -7.87
N ASP A 116 0.59 16.40 -8.70
CA ASP A 116 0.91 16.37 -10.13
C ASP A 116 -0.33 16.73 -10.95
N ASP A 117 -0.07 17.64 -11.90
CA ASP A 117 -0.96 18.29 -12.86
C ASP A 117 -2.19 19.03 -12.32
N THR A 118 -2.01 20.27 -11.85
CA THR A 118 -3.01 21.31 -12.16
C THR A 118 -2.54 22.77 -12.06
N SER A 119 -3.28 23.63 -12.79
CA SER A 119 -3.15 25.09 -12.85
C SER A 119 -2.83 25.78 -11.50
N PRO A 120 -1.97 26.83 -11.48
CA PRO A 120 -1.42 27.43 -10.24
C PRO A 120 -2.44 27.94 -9.23
N MET A 121 -3.63 28.38 -9.69
CA MET A 121 -4.65 28.96 -8.82
C MET A 121 -5.52 27.90 -8.12
N ASP A 122 -5.69 26.76 -8.78
CA ASP A 122 -6.41 25.63 -8.17
C ASP A 122 -5.48 24.74 -7.31
N ALA A 123 -4.16 24.84 -7.51
CA ALA A 123 -3.16 24.13 -6.72
C ALA A 123 -3.10 24.62 -5.27
N ALA A 124 -3.34 25.92 -5.01
CA ALA A 124 -3.37 26.46 -3.65
C ALA A 124 -4.57 25.95 -2.84
N ILE A 125 -5.78 26.00 -3.42
CA ILE A 125 -7.01 25.54 -2.75
C ILE A 125 -7.01 24.00 -2.60
N ARG A 126 -6.49 23.27 -3.60
CA ARG A 126 -6.32 21.81 -3.47
C ARG A 126 -5.20 21.43 -2.50
N GLY A 127 -4.13 22.21 -2.43
CA GLY A 127 -3.07 22.04 -1.44
C GLY A 127 -3.63 22.11 -0.02
N ASP A 128 -4.40 23.15 0.30
CA ASP A 128 -5.00 23.31 1.64
C ASP A 128 -5.95 22.15 2.02
N VAL A 129 -6.74 21.65 1.06
CA VAL A 129 -7.64 20.50 1.29
C VAL A 129 -6.88 19.18 1.39
N GLN A 130 -5.87 18.95 0.53
CA GLN A 130 -5.03 17.75 0.56
C GLN A 130 -4.21 17.68 1.84
N ASP A 131 -3.67 18.82 2.28
CA ASP A 131 -2.92 18.97 3.52
C ASP A 131 -3.81 18.66 4.73
N ALA A 132 -5.01 19.21 4.76
CA ALA A 132 -5.93 18.95 5.86
C ALA A 132 -6.45 17.50 5.89
N VAL A 133 -6.68 16.87 4.74
CA VAL A 133 -7.00 15.43 4.67
C VAL A 133 -5.81 14.59 5.12
N ARG A 134 -4.59 14.94 4.72
CA ARG A 134 -3.36 14.27 5.17
C ARG A 134 -3.23 14.36 6.69
N ASP A 135 -3.34 15.54 7.26
CA ASP A 135 -3.29 15.77 8.70
C ASP A 135 -4.39 15.01 9.44
N ALA A 136 -5.61 15.01 8.91
CA ALA A 136 -6.72 14.27 9.51
C ALA A 136 -6.49 12.75 9.48
N LEU A 137 -5.85 12.22 8.44
CA LEU A 137 -5.42 10.82 8.40
C LEU A 137 -4.34 10.53 9.46
N GLN A 138 -3.48 11.49 9.80
CA GLN A 138 -2.45 11.31 10.83
C GLN A 138 -3.03 11.12 12.24
N GLU A 139 -4.14 11.79 12.55
CA GLU A 139 -4.82 11.66 13.84
C GLU A 139 -5.50 10.29 14.02
N LEU A 140 -5.72 9.54 12.95
CA LEU A 140 -6.30 8.22 13.04
C LEU A 140 -5.33 7.21 13.67
N PRO A 141 -5.84 6.25 14.47
CA PRO A 141 -5.06 5.09 14.85
C PRO A 141 -4.46 4.40 13.63
N GLU A 142 -3.19 3.98 13.73
CA GLU A 142 -2.42 3.42 12.62
C GLU A 142 -3.19 2.34 11.84
N ALA A 143 -3.75 1.36 12.55
CA ALA A 143 -4.51 0.26 11.95
C ALA A 143 -5.78 0.71 11.19
N GLN A 144 -6.36 1.86 11.53
CA GLN A 144 -7.53 2.45 10.86
C GLN A 144 -7.10 3.22 9.61
N ARG A 145 -6.06 4.07 9.76
CA ARG A 145 -5.43 4.77 8.64
C ARG A 145 -4.95 3.81 7.55
N GLU A 146 -4.27 2.74 7.96
CA GLU A 146 -3.67 1.75 7.06
C GLU A 146 -4.72 1.11 6.14
N VAL A 147 -5.87 0.72 6.69
CA VAL A 147 -6.98 0.16 5.90
C VAL A 147 -7.59 1.19 4.95
N LEU A 148 -7.72 2.46 5.37
CA LEU A 148 -8.20 3.53 4.48
C LEU A 148 -7.27 3.73 3.28
N VAL A 149 -5.97 3.84 3.54
CA VAL A 149 -4.98 4.06 2.48
C VAL A 149 -4.96 2.89 1.49
N LEU A 150 -4.97 1.65 1.98
CA LEU A 150 -4.98 0.49 1.09
C LEU A 150 -6.25 0.43 0.21
N VAL A 151 -7.41 0.77 0.76
CA VAL A 151 -8.66 0.78 -0.01
C VAL A 151 -8.72 1.94 -0.99
N PHE A 152 -8.44 3.17 -0.54
CA PHE A 152 -8.72 4.37 -1.34
C PHE A 152 -7.54 4.80 -2.21
N TYR A 153 -6.32 4.73 -1.70
CA TYR A 153 -5.13 5.13 -2.45
C TYR A 153 -4.62 3.99 -3.32
N HIS A 154 -4.47 2.79 -2.75
CA HIS A 154 -4.03 1.63 -3.52
C HIS A 154 -5.17 0.93 -4.28
N GLN A 155 -6.42 1.37 -4.12
CA GLN A 155 -7.60 0.84 -4.81
C GLN A 155 -7.80 -0.67 -4.61
N LEU A 156 -7.43 -1.16 -3.42
CA LEU A 156 -7.59 -2.57 -3.07
C LEU A 156 -9.01 -2.86 -2.56
N THR A 157 -9.51 -4.04 -2.89
CA THR A 157 -10.75 -4.58 -2.34
C THR A 157 -10.55 -5.04 -0.90
N GLY A 158 -11.65 -5.16 -0.14
CA GLY A 158 -11.60 -5.65 1.25
C GLY A 158 -10.84 -6.98 1.43
N PRO A 159 -11.04 -7.99 0.55
CA PRO A 159 -10.24 -9.22 0.54
C PRO A 159 -8.74 -9.01 0.26
N GLU A 160 -8.37 -8.18 -0.74
CA GLU A 160 -6.95 -7.88 -1.03
C GLU A 160 -6.28 -7.16 0.16
N VAL A 161 -7.00 -6.26 0.84
CA VAL A 161 -6.49 -5.62 2.07
C VAL A 161 -6.31 -6.62 3.20
N ALA A 162 -7.21 -7.59 3.33
CA ALA A 162 -7.11 -8.66 4.32
C ALA A 162 -5.86 -9.53 4.09
N GLU A 163 -5.56 -9.83 2.82
CA GLU A 163 -4.34 -10.54 2.40
C GLU A 163 -3.09 -9.72 2.70
N VAL A 164 -3.04 -8.44 2.29
CA VAL A 164 -1.90 -7.56 2.55
C VAL A 164 -1.64 -7.45 4.05
N LEU A 165 -2.68 -7.20 4.85
CA LEU A 165 -2.53 -6.94 6.29
C LEU A 165 -2.49 -8.20 7.16
N ASP A 166 -2.66 -9.38 6.58
CA ASP A 166 -2.75 -10.66 7.30
C ASP A 166 -3.78 -10.62 8.45
N ILE A 167 -5.01 -10.19 8.12
CA ILE A 167 -6.14 -10.09 9.06
C ILE A 167 -7.42 -10.59 8.41
N SER A 168 -8.48 -10.84 9.19
CA SER A 168 -9.76 -11.26 8.60
C SER A 168 -10.45 -10.13 7.81
N VAL A 169 -11.19 -10.49 6.75
CA VAL A 169 -12.04 -9.54 6.00
C VAL A 169 -13.05 -8.83 6.92
N GLY A 170 -13.55 -9.52 7.96
CA GLY A 170 -14.41 -8.90 8.98
C GLY A 170 -13.68 -7.81 9.77
N THR A 171 -12.42 -8.04 10.12
CA THR A 171 -11.55 -7.04 10.75
C THR A 171 -11.33 -5.84 9.83
N VAL A 172 -11.04 -6.06 8.54
CA VAL A 172 -10.92 -4.98 7.53
C VAL A 172 -12.19 -4.12 7.50
N LYS A 173 -13.38 -4.74 7.36
CA LYS A 173 -14.66 -4.03 7.33
C LYS A 173 -14.87 -3.18 8.59
N SER A 174 -14.62 -3.77 9.77
CA SER A 174 -14.79 -3.08 11.05
C SER A 174 -13.81 -1.90 11.22
N ARG A 175 -12.55 -2.06 10.80
CA ARG A 175 -11.54 -1.00 10.85
C ARG A 175 -11.87 0.11 9.86
N LEU A 176 -12.24 -0.24 8.63
CA LEU A 176 -12.62 0.73 7.60
C LEU A 176 -13.83 1.57 8.03
N HIS A 177 -14.84 0.95 8.63
CA HIS A 177 -16.01 1.67 9.13
C HIS A 177 -15.61 2.67 10.23
N ARG A 178 -14.87 2.22 11.25
CA ARG A 178 -14.39 3.10 12.33
C ARG A 178 -13.49 4.22 11.81
N ALA A 179 -12.62 3.92 10.84
CA ALA A 179 -11.74 4.88 10.23
C ALA A 179 -12.51 6.00 9.50
N LYS A 180 -13.56 5.64 8.74
CA LYS A 180 -14.43 6.61 8.07
C LYS A 180 -15.18 7.51 9.06
N GLU A 181 -15.74 6.92 10.12
CA GLU A 181 -16.45 7.70 11.16
C GLU A 181 -15.50 8.66 11.87
N ALA A 182 -14.31 8.20 12.25
CA ALA A 182 -13.29 9.02 12.89
C ALA A 182 -12.82 10.16 11.97
N LEU A 183 -12.53 9.84 10.70
CA LEU A 183 -12.09 10.84 9.71
C LEU A 183 -13.16 11.92 9.48
N LYS A 184 -14.43 11.52 9.36
CA LYS A 184 -15.56 12.45 9.24
C LYS A 184 -15.66 13.37 10.46
N GLY A 185 -15.46 12.83 11.66
CA GLY A 185 -15.45 13.60 12.90
C GLY A 185 -14.34 14.66 12.93
N ILE A 186 -13.11 14.26 12.56
CA ILE A 186 -11.95 15.16 12.51
C ILE A 186 -12.16 16.28 11.48
N LEU A 187 -12.58 15.95 10.26
CA LEU A 187 -12.81 16.94 9.20
C LEU A 187 -13.93 17.91 9.55
N SER A 188 -15.02 17.42 10.17
CA SER A 188 -16.13 18.27 10.62
C SER A 188 -15.70 19.28 11.68
N GLN A 189 -14.82 18.89 12.62
CA GLN A 189 -14.27 19.81 13.63
C GLN A 189 -13.39 20.89 13.01
N ARG A 190 -12.72 20.57 11.91
CA ARG A 190 -11.87 21.51 11.13
C ARG A 190 -12.68 22.40 10.17
N GLY A 191 -14.02 22.29 10.16
CA GLY A 191 -14.88 23.08 9.27
C GLY A 191 -14.82 22.63 7.80
N GLN A 192 -14.23 21.47 7.52
CA GLN A 192 -14.15 20.90 6.18
C GLN A 192 -15.28 19.90 5.98
N VAL A 193 -16.14 20.19 4.99
CA VAL A 193 -17.25 19.30 4.62
C VAL A 193 -16.77 18.40 3.50
N LEU A 194 -16.92 17.07 3.68
CA LEU A 194 -16.75 16.07 2.62
C LEU A 194 -17.94 16.07 1.66
#